data_AF-A0A382LSI2-F1
#
_entry.id   AF-A0A382LSI2-F1
#
_cell.length_a   1.000
_cell.length_b   1.000
_cell.length_c   1.000
_cell.angle_alpha   90.00
_cell.angle_beta   90.00
_cell.angle_gamma   90.00
#
_symmetry.space_group_name_H-M   'P 1'
#
loop_
_entity.id
_entity.type
_entity.pdbx_description
1 polymer ?
#
loop_
_entity_poly.entity_id
_entity_poly.type
_entity_poly.pdbx_seq_one_letter_code
_entity_poly.pdbx_strand_id
1 'polypeptide(L)'
;MYRIVLTLLWLAVGLAPAASQAQSSTPPLFTIARLQYNGGGDWYSDPSSLPNLLRFIKENTQIDAAEEEAQVAIMDEEFFSFPYTYMTGHGNIDFSPEEVTRLRHYLESGGFLHA
;
A
#
# COMPACT_ATOMS: atom_id res chain seq x y z
N MET A 1 33.90 52.74 -15.09
CA MET A 1 33.63 51.90 -16.29
C MET A 1 33.41 50.41 -16.02
N TYR A 2 33.83 49.83 -14.88
CA TYR A 2 33.61 48.39 -14.59
C TYR A 2 32.26 48.01 -13.93
N ARG A 3 31.48 48.98 -13.44
CA ARG A 3 30.21 48.70 -12.73
C ARG A 3 29.01 48.40 -13.63
N ILE A 4 29.07 48.71 -14.93
CA ILE A 4 27.97 48.51 -15.90
C ILE A 4 28.04 47.12 -16.54
N VAL A 5 29.24 46.54 -16.67
CA VAL A 5 29.42 45.22 -17.28
C VAL A 5 28.94 44.10 -16.35
N LEU A 6 29.07 44.26 -15.02
CA LEU A 6 28.63 43.25 -14.05
C LEU A 6 27.11 43.12 -13.93
N THR A 7 26.34 44.16 -14.28
CA THR A 7 24.87 44.13 -14.15
C THR A 7 24.21 43.38 -15.31
N LEU A 8 24.88 43.27 -16.46
CA LEU A 8 24.37 42.53 -17.62
C LEU A 8 24.61 41.01 -17.53
N LEU A 9 25.56 40.56 -16.71
CA LEU A 9 25.83 39.13 -16.53
C LEU A 9 24.81 38.43 -15.61
N TRP A 10 24.08 39.19 -14.79
CA TRP A 10 22.97 38.67 -13.98
C TRP A 10 21.61 38.68 -14.71
N LEU A 11 21.51 39.33 -15.87
CA LEU A 11 20.25 39.42 -16.61
C LEU A 11 20.02 38.25 -17.59
N ALA A 12 21.01 37.39 -17.82
CA ALA A 12 20.92 36.27 -18.74
C ALA A 12 20.59 34.91 -18.06
N VAL A 13 20.33 34.90 -16.75
CA VAL A 13 19.99 33.66 -15.99
C VAL A 13 18.48 33.53 -15.74
N GLY A 14 17.68 34.48 -16.23
CA GLY A 14 16.27 34.60 -15.87
C GLY A 14 15.28 34.18 -16.95
N LEU A 15 15.39 32.99 -17.55
CA LEU A 15 14.22 32.28 -18.14
C LEU A 15 14.58 30.86 -18.61
N ALA A 16 15.13 30.01 -17.74
CA ALA A 16 14.96 28.58 -17.97
C ALA A 16 13.50 28.25 -17.62
N PRO A 17 12.68 27.70 -18.53
CA PRO A 17 11.40 27.14 -18.12
C PRO A 17 11.73 26.09 -17.06
N ALA A 18 11.21 26.28 -15.84
CA ALA A 18 11.20 25.22 -14.86
C ALA A 18 10.39 24.09 -15.49
N ALA A 19 11.08 23.16 -16.13
CA ALA A 19 10.48 21.92 -16.58
C ALA A 19 9.95 21.28 -15.30
N SER A 20 8.63 21.39 -15.11
CA SER A 20 7.95 20.73 -14.01
C SER A 20 8.26 19.26 -14.21
N GLN A 21 9.15 18.72 -13.39
CA GLN A 21 9.40 17.29 -13.36
C GLN A 21 8.07 16.69 -12.91
N ALA A 22 7.28 16.24 -13.89
CA ALA A 22 6.09 15.46 -13.61
C ALA A 22 6.62 14.20 -12.92
N GLN A 23 6.50 14.19 -11.60
CA GLN A 23 6.88 13.05 -10.78
C GLN A 23 5.96 11.93 -11.22
N SER A 24 6.50 11.01 -12.03
CA SER A 24 5.78 9.84 -12.49
C SER A 24 5.52 8.96 -11.27
N SER A 25 4.41 9.22 -10.58
CA SER A 25 3.91 8.36 -9.53
C SER A 25 3.42 7.10 -10.24
N THR A 26 4.24 6.05 -10.26
CA THR A 26 3.76 4.71 -10.57
C THR A 26 2.54 4.45 -9.67
N PRO A 27 1.35 4.18 -10.22
CA PRO A 27 0.19 3.90 -9.40
C PRO A 27 0.52 2.70 -8.50
N PRO A 28 0.09 2.70 -7.23
CA PRO A 28 0.37 1.59 -6.33
C PRO A 28 -0.22 0.31 -6.90
N LEU A 29 0.58 -0.77 -6.86
CA LEU A 29 0.14 -2.09 -7.29
C LEU A 29 -0.97 -2.60 -6.37
N PHE A 30 -1.91 -3.36 -6.93
CA PHE A 30 -2.86 -4.11 -6.12
C PHE A 30 -2.13 -5.19 -5.34
N THR A 31 -2.40 -5.30 -4.05
CA THR A 31 -1.98 -6.46 -3.25
C THR A 31 -3.06 -6.86 -2.27
N ILE A 32 -2.92 -8.05 -1.71
CA ILE A 32 -3.77 -8.60 -0.66
C ILE A 32 -3.02 -8.43 0.66
N ALA A 33 -3.68 -7.93 1.70
CA ALA A 33 -3.09 -7.83 3.03
C ALA A 33 -3.45 -9.06 3.88
N ARG A 34 -2.46 -9.88 4.19
CA ARG A 34 -2.60 -10.98 5.15
C ARG A 34 -2.74 -10.42 6.56
N LEU A 35 -3.84 -10.73 7.21
CA LEU A 35 -4.16 -10.21 8.53
C LEU A 35 -3.49 -11.04 9.63
N GLN A 36 -2.65 -10.39 10.43
CA GLN A 36 -2.13 -10.95 11.67
C GLN A 36 -3.18 -10.79 12.78
N TYR A 37 -3.38 -11.86 13.56
CA TYR A 37 -4.31 -11.90 14.69
C TYR A 37 -3.72 -12.67 15.88
N ASN A 38 -4.27 -12.44 17.09
CA ASN A 38 -3.87 -13.13 18.32
C ASN A 38 -4.73 -14.38 18.58
N GLY A 39 -4.33 -15.24 19.52
CA GLY A 39 -5.10 -16.44 19.89
C GLY A 39 -4.40 -17.78 19.57
N GLY A 40 -3.08 -17.72 19.36
CA GLY A 40 -2.21 -18.90 19.28
C GLY A 40 -2.20 -19.60 17.93
N GLY A 41 -2.70 -18.94 16.88
CA GLY A 41 -2.78 -19.48 15.53
C GLY A 41 -1.60 -19.14 14.62
N ASP A 42 -1.45 -19.95 13.57
CA ASP A 42 -0.54 -19.76 12.45
C ASP A 42 -1.22 -18.93 11.35
N TRP A 43 -1.44 -17.64 11.64
CA TRP A 43 -2.01 -16.66 10.70
C TRP A 43 -1.22 -16.56 9.35
N TYR A 44 0.02 -17.04 9.35
CA TYR A 44 0.93 -17.14 8.20
C TYR A 44 0.88 -18.52 7.49
N SER A 45 -0.20 -19.29 7.66
CA SER A 45 -0.40 -20.57 6.97
C SER A 45 -0.41 -20.42 5.44
N ASP A 46 -0.06 -21.50 4.75
CA ASP A 46 -0.06 -21.60 3.28
C ASP A 46 0.69 -20.45 2.59
N PRO A 47 2.01 -20.30 2.81
CA PRO A 47 2.77 -19.14 2.36
C PRO A 47 2.78 -18.94 0.84
N SER A 48 2.51 -20.00 0.06
CA SER A 48 2.45 -19.90 -1.40
C SER A 48 1.08 -19.48 -1.96
N SER A 49 0.02 -19.49 -1.14
CA SER A 49 -1.36 -19.28 -1.61
C SER A 49 -1.57 -17.88 -2.20
N LEU A 50 -1.16 -16.83 -1.46
CA LEU A 50 -1.33 -15.45 -1.89
C LEU A 50 -0.41 -15.05 -3.05
N PRO A 51 0.89 -15.39 -3.06
CA PRO A 51 1.74 -15.12 -4.23
C PRO A 51 1.22 -15.82 -5.49
N ASN A 52 0.69 -17.05 -5.36
CA ASN A 52 0.07 -17.76 -6.47
C ASN A 52 -1.22 -17.07 -6.96
N LEU A 53 -2.06 -16.59 -6.03
CA LEU A 53 -3.29 -15.88 -6.38
C LEU A 53 -3.00 -14.53 -7.03
N LEU A 54 -2.06 -13.75 -6.48
CA LEU A 54 -1.65 -12.46 -7.04
C LEU A 54 -1.08 -12.62 -8.45
N ARG A 55 -0.21 -13.62 -8.65
CA ARG A 55 0.29 -14.00 -9.96
C ARG A 55 -0.84 -14.38 -10.92
N PHE A 56 -1.79 -15.20 -10.47
CA PHE A 56 -2.94 -15.58 -11.29
C PHE A 56 -3.79 -14.36 -11.67
N ILE A 57 -4.06 -13.44 -10.74
CA ILE A 57 -4.78 -12.19 -11.00
C ILE A 57 -4.06 -11.36 -12.06
N LYS A 58 -2.73 -11.20 -11.92
CA LYS A 58 -1.90 -10.46 -12.87
C LYS A 58 -1.91 -11.07 -14.27
N GLU A 59 -1.88 -12.39 -14.36
CA GLU A 59 -1.86 -13.13 -15.63
C GLU A 59 -3.23 -13.17 -16.34
N ASN A 60 -4.32 -13.12 -15.59
CA ASN A 60 -5.67 -13.40 -16.10
C ASN A 60 -6.64 -12.19 -16.06
N THR A 61 -6.18 -11.03 -15.59
CA THR A 61 -6.99 -9.80 -15.53
C THR A 61 -6.19 -8.57 -15.98
N GLN A 62 -6.81 -7.39 -15.97
CA GLN A 62 -6.13 -6.12 -16.22
C GLN A 62 -5.58 -5.47 -14.93
N ILE A 63 -5.64 -6.18 -13.80
CA ILE A 63 -5.17 -5.68 -12.50
C ILE A 63 -3.65 -5.86 -12.44
N ASP A 64 -2.91 -4.77 -12.24
CA ASP A 64 -1.47 -4.84 -11.97
C ASP A 64 -1.25 -5.20 -10.50
N ALA A 65 -1.05 -6.49 -10.24
CA ALA A 65 -0.85 -7.02 -8.91
C ALA A 65 0.65 -7.07 -8.52
N ALA A 66 0.93 -6.90 -7.23
CA ALA A 66 2.22 -7.13 -6.62
C ALA A 66 2.61 -8.61 -6.67
N GLU A 67 3.90 -8.91 -6.50
CA GLU A 67 4.41 -10.29 -6.47
C GLU A 67 4.11 -10.99 -5.14
N GLU A 68 4.06 -10.23 -4.04
CA GLU A 68 3.91 -10.71 -2.67
C GLU A 68 2.76 -10.00 -1.95
N GLU A 69 2.17 -10.67 -0.95
CA GLU A 69 1.20 -10.04 -0.06
C GLU A 69 1.83 -8.94 0.82
N ALA A 70 0.99 -8.04 1.32
CA ALA A 70 1.32 -7.28 2.52
C ALA A 70 0.99 -8.12 3.77
N GLN A 71 1.67 -7.86 4.88
CA GLN A 71 1.31 -8.42 6.19
C GLN A 71 0.97 -7.25 7.10
N VAL A 72 -0.19 -7.32 7.76
CA VAL A 72 -0.70 -6.20 8.56
C VAL A 72 -1.47 -6.69 9.78
N ALA A 73 -1.35 -5.99 10.89
CA ALA A 73 -2.24 -6.13 12.04
C ALA A 73 -3.35 -5.07 12.01
N ILE A 74 -4.50 -5.35 12.62
CA ILE A 74 -5.66 -4.43 12.63
C ILE A 74 -5.26 -3.04 13.16
N MET A 75 -4.36 -2.99 14.14
CA MET A 75 -3.95 -1.75 14.80
C MET A 75 -2.90 -0.94 14.01
N ASP A 76 -2.32 -1.49 12.96
CA ASP A 76 -1.33 -0.80 12.14
C ASP A 76 -1.95 0.40 11.43
N GLU A 77 -1.17 1.48 11.29
CA GLU A 77 -1.62 2.71 10.61
C GLU A 77 -2.03 2.45 9.16
N GLU A 78 -1.30 1.56 8.48
CA GLU A 78 -1.54 1.21 7.08
C GLU A 78 -2.68 0.22 6.84
N PHE A 79 -3.32 -0.31 7.88
CA PHE A 79 -4.42 -1.29 7.75
C PHE A 79 -5.52 -0.83 6.78
N PHE A 80 -5.87 0.46 6.83
CA PHE A 80 -6.90 1.05 5.98
C PHE A 80 -6.46 1.30 4.53
N SER A 81 -5.17 1.17 4.22
CA SER A 81 -4.63 1.35 2.88
C SER A 81 -4.88 0.14 1.97
N PHE A 82 -5.27 -1.00 2.55
CA PHE A 82 -5.50 -2.25 1.83
C PHE A 82 -7.00 -2.53 1.71
N PRO A 83 -7.61 -2.41 0.53
CA PRO A 83 -9.06 -2.66 0.37
C PRO A 83 -9.43 -4.14 0.45
N TYR A 84 -8.46 -5.04 0.35
CA TYR A 84 -8.64 -6.49 0.42
C TYR A 84 -7.72 -7.08 1.48
N THR A 85 -8.33 -7.68 2.51
CA THR A 85 -7.63 -8.41 3.56
C THR A 85 -7.94 -9.90 3.49
N TYR A 86 -6.96 -10.73 3.83
CA TYR A 86 -7.06 -12.18 3.85
C TYR A 86 -6.66 -12.71 5.22
N MET A 87 -7.48 -13.58 5.79
CA MET A 87 -7.24 -14.22 7.07
C MET A 87 -7.33 -15.73 6.88
N THR A 88 -6.34 -16.45 7.41
CA THR A 88 -6.29 -17.92 7.43
C THR A 88 -5.56 -18.35 8.69
N GLY A 89 -5.62 -19.64 9.02
CA GLY A 89 -4.85 -20.24 10.10
C GLY A 89 -5.66 -21.21 10.94
N HIS A 90 -4.96 -21.87 11.86
CA HIS A 90 -5.49 -22.81 12.83
C HIS A 90 -5.56 -22.14 14.20
N GLY A 91 -6.44 -22.62 15.08
CA GLY A 91 -6.57 -22.09 16.45
C GLY A 91 -7.69 -21.05 16.60
N ASN A 92 -7.62 -20.28 17.68
CA ASN A 92 -8.64 -19.28 18.00
C ASN A 92 -8.24 -17.93 17.43
N ILE A 93 -9.20 -17.25 16.80
CA ILE A 93 -9.08 -15.84 16.47
C ILE A 93 -9.49 -15.05 17.71
N ASP A 94 -8.56 -14.28 18.27
CA ASP A 94 -8.79 -13.43 19.44
C ASP A 94 -8.49 -11.98 19.07
N PHE A 95 -9.53 -11.15 19.10
CA PHE A 95 -9.43 -9.72 18.85
C PHE A 95 -9.78 -8.96 20.13
N SER A 96 -8.96 -7.98 20.48
CA SER A 96 -9.28 -7.00 21.50
C SER A 96 -10.52 -6.18 21.12
N PRO A 97 -11.24 -5.58 22.11
CA PRO A 97 -12.37 -4.70 21.84
C PRO A 97 -12.05 -3.54 20.87
N GLU A 98 -10.82 -3.03 20.93
CA GLU A 98 -10.31 -1.99 20.05
C GLU A 98 -10.15 -2.50 18.61
N GLU A 99 -9.55 -3.68 18.44
CA GLU A 99 -9.42 -4.35 17.13
C GLU A 99 -10.79 -4.65 16.51
N VAL A 100 -11.74 -5.15 17.30
CA VAL A 100 -13.13 -5.38 16.82
C VAL A 100 -13.77 -4.08 16.32
N THR A 101 -13.57 -2.97 17.04
CA THR A 101 -14.12 -1.67 16.66
C THR A 101 -13.49 -1.17 15.36
N ARG A 102 -12.18 -1.32 15.21
CA ARG A 102 -11.42 -0.88 14.04
C ARG A 102 -11.71 -1.74 12.81
N LEU A 103 -11.79 -3.07 12.98
CA LEU A 103 -12.17 -4.00 11.91
C LEU A 103 -13.61 -3.75 11.44
N ARG A 104 -14.55 -3.51 12.36
CA ARG A 104 -15.92 -3.12 11.98
C ARG A 104 -15.91 -1.85 11.12
N HIS A 105 -15.19 -0.83 11.56
CA HIS A 105 -15.11 0.42 10.80
C HIS A 105 -14.51 0.22 9.40
N TYR A 106 -13.49 -0.63 9.27
CA TYR A 106 -12.89 -1.01 7.99
C TYR A 106 -13.92 -1.66 7.05
N LEU A 107 -14.66 -2.67 7.54
CA LEU A 107 -15.67 -3.38 6.75
C LEU A 107 -16.84 -2.48 6.35
N GLU A 108 -17.33 -1.65 7.27
CA GLU A 108 -18.40 -0.68 7.01
C GLU A 108 -17.99 0.41 6.02
N SER A 109 -16.69 0.70 5.94
CA SER A 109 -16.12 1.69 5.00
C SER A 109 -15.78 1.10 3.62
N GLY A 110 -16.16 -0.15 3.36
CA GLY A 110 -15.97 -0.82 2.07
C GLY A 110 -14.73 -1.72 1.99
N GLY A 111 -14.02 -1.92 3.09
CA GLY A 111 -12.98 -2.92 3.21
C GLY A 111 -13.54 -4.34 3.05
N PHE A 112 -12.78 -5.22 2.40
CA PHE A 112 -13.14 -6.63 2.24
C PHE A 112 -12.26 -7.53 3.09
N LEU A 113 -12.85 -8.55 3.70
CA LEU A 113 -12.15 -9.61 4.45
C LEU A 113 -12.55 -10.98 3.88
N HIS A 114 -11.55 -11.71 3.38
CA HIS A 114 -11.66 -13.12 3.00
C HIS A 114 -11.11 -13.96 4.14
N ALA A 115 -11.93 -14.82 4.72
CA ALA A 115 -11.61 -15.67 5.86
C ALA A 115 -12.21 -17.07 5.72
#